data_AF-A0A535EGW3-F1
#
_entry.id   AF-A0A535EGW3-F1
#
_cell.length_a   1.000
_cell.length_b   1.000
_cell.length_c   1.000
_cell.angle_alpha   90.00
_cell.angle_beta   90.00
_cell.angle_gamma   90.00
#
_symmetry.space_group_name_H-M   'P 1'
#
loop_
_entity.id
_entity.type
_entity.pdbx_description
1 polymer ?
#
loop_
_entity_poly.entity_id
_entity_poly.type
_entity_poly.pdbx_seq_one_letter_code
_entity_poly.pdbx_strand_id
1 'polypeptide(L)' 'DVLVALEAADRGYVLESGRVVLSGSSERLRDDPGVRKAYLGV' A
#
# COMPACT_ATOMS: atom_id res chain seq x y z
N ASP A 1 2.65 11.44 2.25
CA ASP A 1 2.74 10.70 0.97
C ASP A 1 2.84 9.22 1.29
N VAL A 2 2.02 8.36 0.66
CA VAL A 2 1.94 6.93 1.00
C VAL A 2 3.17 6.16 0.55
N LEU A 3 3.85 6.62 -0.50
CA LEU A 3 5.08 5.98 -0.96
C LEU A 3 6.21 6.16 0.06
N VAL A 4 6.34 7.36 0.62
CA VAL A 4 7.31 7.64 1.70
C VAL A 4 7.01 6.78 2.94
N ALA A 5 5.74 6.57 3.27
CA ALA A 5 5.36 5.70 4.38
C ALA A 5 5.72 4.24 4.12
N LEU A 6 5.55 3.75 2.88
CA LEU A 6 5.99 2.41 2.49
C LEU A 6 7.52 2.31 2.41
N GLU A 7 8.24 3.35 1.99
CA GLU A 7 9.71 3.36 2.02
C GLU A 7 10.29 3.28 3.43
N ALA A 8 9.62 3.88 4.40
CA ALA A 8 10.07 3.88 5.80
C ALA A 8 9.62 2.65 6.61
N ALA A 9 8.76 1.78 6.07
CA ALA A 9 8.18 0.66 6.79
C ALA A 9 8.61 -0.69 6.21
N ASP A 10 8.71 -1.72 7.05
CA ASP A 10 8.99 -3.10 6.60
C ASP A 10 7.73 -3.81 6.10
N ARG A 11 6.56 -3.48 6.67
CA ARG A 11 5.26 -4.03 6.32
C ARG A 11 4.21 -2.94 6.20
N GLY A 12 3.22 -3.20 5.35
CA GLY A 12 2.03 -2.36 5.23
C GLY A 12 0.73 -3.16 5.25
N TYR A 13 -0.36 -2.43 5.47
CA TYR A 13 -1.73 -2.93 5.49
C TYR A 13 -2.63 -1.89 4.83
N VAL A 14 -3.41 -2.33 3.84
CA VAL A 14 -4.40 -1.49 3.17
C VAL A 14 -5.75 -1.78 3.80
N LEU A 15 -6.40 -0.72 4.29
CA LEU A 15 -7.72 -0.78 4.91
C LEU A 15 -8.76 -0.21 3.96
N GLU A 16 -9.82 -0.97 3.73
CA GLU A 16 -11.01 -0.55 2.99
C GLU A 16 -12.24 -0.91 3.80
N SER A 17 -13.11 0.08 4.06
CA SER A 17 -14.35 -0.11 4.83
C SER A 17 -14.15 -0.82 6.18
N GLY A 18 -13.06 -0.50 6.88
CA GLY A 18 -12.73 -1.08 8.18
C GLY A 18 -12.16 -2.50 8.12
N ARG A 19 -11.79 -3.01 6.94
CA ARG A 19 -11.20 -4.35 6.77
C ARG A 19 -9.84 -4.25 6.08
N VAL A 20 -8.92 -5.12 6.48
CA VAL A 20 -7.64 -5.27 5.76
C VAL A 20 -7.91 -6.03 4.47
N VAL A 21 -7.71 -5.37 3.34
CA VAL A 21 -7.91 -5.95 2.00
C VAL A 21 -6.60 -6.37 1.33
N LEU A 22 -5.49 -5.79 1.76
CA LEU A 22 -4.15 -6.15 1.29
C LEU A 22 -3.13 -5.99 2.42
N SER A 23 -2.17 -6.90 2.51
CA SER A 23 -1.04 -6.77 3.44
C SER A 23 0.19 -7.48 2.89
N GLY A 24 1.37 -7.01 3.28
CA GLY A 24 2.63 -7.56 2.78
C GLY A 24 3.83 -6.73 3.20
N SER A 25 4.99 -7.08 2.65
CA SER A 25 6.16 -6.20 2.72
C SER A 25 5.87 -4.91 2.00
N SER A 26 6.50 -3.83 2.44
CA SER A 26 6.34 -2.52 1.81
C SER A 26 6.71 -2.50 0.32
N GLU A 27 7.77 -3.21 -0.07
CA GLU A 27 8.16 -3.37 -1.48
C GLU A 27 7.02 -3.99 -2.30
N ARG A 28 6.45 -5.09 -1.82
CA ARG A 28 5.37 -5.79 -2.51
C ARG A 28 4.13 -4.91 -2.66
N LEU A 29 3.81 -4.11 -1.64
CA LEU A 29 2.67 -3.21 -1.67
C LEU A 29 2.91 -2.00 -2.59
N ARG A 30 4.15 -1.52 -2.69
CA ARG A 30 4.52 -0.42 -3.60
C ARG A 30 4.40 -0.82 -5.07
N ASP A 31 4.72 -2.06 -5.38
CA ASP A 31 4.62 -2.62 -6.73
C ASP A 31 3.22 -3.15 -7.06
N ASP A 32 2.32 -3.20 -6.07
CA ASP A 32 0.95 -3.66 -6.28
C ASP A 32 0.18 -2.65 -7.16
N PRO A 33 -0.35 -3.07 -8.33
CA PRO A 33 -1.05 -2.18 -9.24
C PRO A 33 -2.36 -1.63 -8.65
N GLY A 34 -3.00 -2.35 -7.73
CA GLY A 34 -4.17 -1.88 -7.00
C GLY A 34 -3.83 -0.76 -6.02
N VAL A 35 -2.72 -0.89 -5.29
CA VAL A 35 -2.20 0.16 -4.40
C VAL A 35 -1.81 1.40 -5.19
N ARG A 36 -1.07 1.22 -6.29
CA ARG A 36 -0.69 2.32 -7.18
C ARG A 36 -1.91 3.04 -7.74
N LYS A 37 -2.91 2.31 -8.24
CA LYS A 37 -4.14 2.92 -8.74
C LYS A 37 -4.90 3.69 -7.65
N ALA A 38 -5.00 3.13 -6.44
CA ALA A 38 -5.74 3.73 -5.33
C ALA A 38 -5.09 5.02 -4.79
N TYR A 39 -3.75 5.12 -4.84
CA TYR A 39 -3.01 6.27 -4.26
C TYR A 39 -2.40 7.22 -5.29
N LEU A 40 -2.15 6.79 -6.52
CA LEU A 40 -1.54 7.59 -7.59
C LEU A 40 -2.53 8.00 -8.67
N GLY A 41 -3.72 7.39 -8.73
CA GLY A 41 -4.76 7.74 -9.70
C GLY A 41 -4.42 7.46 -11.17
N VAL A 42 -3.33 6.74 -11.45
CA VAL A 42 -2.87 6.32 -12.79
C VAL A 42 -2.64 4.82 -12.88
#